data_AF-A0A6J0W9R3-F1
#
_entry.id   AF-A0A6J0W9R3-F1
#
_cell.length_a   1.000
_cell.length_b   1.000
_cell.length_c   1.000
_cell.angle_alpha   90.00
_cell.angle_beta   90.00
_cell.angle_gamma   90.00
#
_symmetry.space_group_name_H-M   'P 1'
#
loop_
_entity.id
_entity.type
_entity.pdbx_description
1 polymer ?
#
loop_
_entity_poly.entity_id
_entity_poly.type
_entity_poly.pdbx_seq_one_letter_code
_entity_poly.pdbx_strand_id
1 'polypeptide(L)'
;MQDPEKIPTTGKLVLTFTTDACEGKENFVPYLEHVQVVVTVNVTRRGDLDINMTSLMGTKSILLSHCTRDYDAKVGFDKWPFMTTHTWGEDAQGTWALELGFVGSTPQKWVLKEWALMLYGAQSAPYIDQVMRGHQSKLAMSKKKELEEELGEAMQGSLKSILGKD
;
A
#
# COMPACT_ATOMS: atom_id res chain seq x y z
N MET A 1 9.56 16.37 9.31
CA MET A 1 9.31 15.45 10.45
C MET A 1 7.79 15.31 10.52
N GLN A 2 7.26 14.09 10.41
CA GLN A 2 5.82 13.86 10.51
C GLN A 2 5.35 14.06 11.95
N ASP A 3 4.10 14.48 12.13
CA ASP A 3 3.52 14.60 13.46
C ASP A 3 3.18 13.19 14.00
N PRO A 4 3.48 12.88 15.27
CA PRO A 4 3.18 11.56 15.82
C PRO A 4 1.68 11.29 15.89
N GLU A 5 1.26 10.12 15.41
CA GLU A 5 -0.13 9.70 15.39
C GLU A 5 -0.43 8.66 16.47
N LYS A 6 -1.48 8.91 17.25
CA LYS A 6 -1.95 7.95 18.25
C LYS A 6 -2.72 6.86 17.54
N ILE A 7 -2.32 5.61 17.77
CA ILE A 7 -3.06 4.47 17.26
C ILE A 7 -4.20 4.18 18.25
N PRO A 8 -5.47 4.15 17.79
CA PRO A 8 -6.62 4.08 18.68
C PRO A 8 -6.68 2.75 19.42
N THR A 9 -7.24 2.78 20.62
CA THR A 9 -7.36 1.60 21.49
C THR A 9 -8.43 0.62 21.01
N THR A 10 -9.35 1.08 20.18
CA THR A 10 -10.38 0.29 19.51
C THR A 10 -10.40 0.66 18.03
N GLY A 11 -10.58 -0.34 17.17
CA GLY A 11 -10.49 -0.15 15.72
C GLY A 11 -9.05 -0.09 15.21
N LYS A 12 -8.82 0.72 14.16
CA LYS A 12 -7.51 0.87 13.51
C LYS A 12 -7.24 2.33 13.19
N LEU A 13 -5.97 2.71 13.23
CA LEU A 13 -5.48 3.88 12.54
C LEU A 13 -5.37 3.54 11.05
N VAL A 14 -5.97 4.38 10.19
CA VAL A 14 -5.91 4.21 8.74
C VAL A 14 -5.28 5.46 8.14
N LEU A 15 -4.12 5.28 7.52
CA LEU A 15 -3.41 6.33 6.81
C LEU A 15 -3.59 6.12 5.32
N THR A 16 -4.15 7.12 4.65
CA THR A 16 -4.36 7.10 3.20
C THR A 16 -3.38 8.07 2.56
N PHE A 17 -2.72 7.62 1.49
CA PHE A 17 -1.79 8.44 0.75
C PHE A 17 -1.90 8.14 -0.74
N THR A 18 -1.74 9.19 -1.55
CA THR A 18 -1.78 9.10 -3.00
C THR A 18 -0.40 9.45 -3.54
N THR A 19 0.10 8.64 -4.49
CA THR A 19 1.41 8.81 -5.11
C THR A 19 1.28 8.77 -6.62
N ASP A 20 2.10 9.55 -7.32
CA ASP A 20 2.31 9.48 -8.77
C ASP A 20 3.46 8.52 -9.13
N ALA A 21 3.94 7.74 -8.16
CA ALA A 21 5.08 6.84 -8.30
C ALA A 21 6.35 7.51 -8.87
N CYS A 22 6.52 8.81 -8.63
CA CYS A 22 7.58 9.66 -9.19
C CYS A 22 7.51 9.87 -10.70
N GLU A 23 6.29 9.97 -11.26
CA GLU A 23 6.07 10.29 -12.67
C GLU A 23 6.91 11.49 -13.13
N GLY A 24 7.51 11.37 -14.32
CA GLY A 24 8.35 12.41 -14.93
C GLY A 24 9.77 12.52 -14.35
N LYS A 25 10.17 11.65 -13.42
CA LYS A 25 11.52 11.64 -12.83
C LYS A 25 12.28 10.36 -13.21
N GLU A 26 13.61 10.37 -13.00
CA GLU A 26 14.48 9.22 -13.27
C GLU A 26 14.10 7.97 -12.45
N ASN A 27 13.51 8.18 -11.27
CA ASN A 27 13.08 7.15 -10.35
C ASN A 27 11.58 6.82 -10.46
N PHE A 28 10.97 7.07 -11.63
CA PHE A 28 9.59 6.66 -11.90
C PHE A 28 9.46 5.13 -11.86
N VAL A 29 8.47 4.63 -11.11
CA VAL A 29 8.20 3.19 -10.95
C VAL A 29 6.76 2.87 -11.36
N PRO A 30 6.49 2.64 -12.65
CA PRO A 30 5.14 2.29 -13.11
C PRO A 30 4.76 0.84 -12.78
N TYR A 31 5.71 -0.09 -12.64
CA TYR A 31 5.42 -1.50 -12.33
C TYR A 31 6.14 -1.96 -11.07
N LEU A 32 5.38 -2.39 -10.07
CA LEU A 32 5.93 -2.82 -8.79
C LEU A 32 6.61 -4.18 -8.84
N GLU A 33 7.64 -4.33 -8.01
CA GLU A 33 8.25 -5.61 -7.66
C GLU A 33 8.15 -5.83 -6.15
N HIS A 34 8.76 -4.93 -5.37
CA HIS A 34 8.76 -4.98 -3.92
C HIS A 34 8.26 -3.64 -3.36
N VAL A 35 7.49 -3.71 -2.28
CA VAL A 35 7.07 -2.53 -1.54
C VAL A 35 7.54 -2.65 -0.11
N GLN A 36 8.13 -1.59 0.43
CA GLN A 36 8.49 -1.51 1.84
C GLN A 36 7.70 -0.42 2.56
N VAL A 37 7.27 -0.73 3.78
CA VAL A 37 6.76 0.26 4.73
C VAL A 37 7.74 0.30 5.90
N VAL A 38 8.51 1.38 5.97
CA VAL A 38 9.44 1.64 7.06
C VAL A 38 8.69 2.36 8.16
N VAL A 39 8.65 1.82 9.36
CA VAL A 39 7.90 2.44 10.47
C VAL A 39 8.75 2.60 11.72
N THR A 40 8.49 3.68 12.45
CA THR A 40 8.92 3.87 13.82
C THR A 40 7.68 3.97 14.71
N VAL A 41 7.45 2.94 15.52
CA VAL A 41 6.26 2.80 16.38
C VAL A 41 6.69 2.53 17.81
N ASN A 42 6.22 3.37 18.73
CA ASN A 42 6.33 3.11 20.16
C ASN A 42 5.17 2.25 20.63
N VAL A 43 5.51 1.20 21.36
CA VAL A 43 4.59 0.15 21.71
C VAL A 43 4.81 -0.32 23.15
N THR A 44 3.74 -0.74 23.83
CA THR A 44 3.79 -1.26 25.20
C THR A 44 3.72 -2.79 25.27
N ARG A 45 3.36 -3.45 24.15
CA ARG A 45 3.50 -4.89 23.88
C ARG A 45 3.50 -5.16 22.38
N ARG A 46 4.68 -5.34 21.78
CA ARG A 46 4.88 -5.42 20.32
C ARG A 46 4.04 -6.49 19.63
N GLY A 47 3.83 -7.65 20.28
CA GLY A 47 3.03 -8.74 19.74
C GLY A 47 1.55 -8.43 19.54
N ASP A 48 1.02 -7.36 20.13
CA ASP A 48 -0.37 -6.94 19.92
C ASP A 48 -0.56 -6.12 18.64
N LEU A 49 0.52 -5.65 18.01
CA LEU A 49 0.46 -4.78 16.83
C LEU A 49 0.18 -5.59 15.56
N ASP A 50 -0.84 -5.15 14.82
CA ASP A 50 -1.15 -5.62 13.48
C ASP A 50 -0.91 -4.49 12.47
N ILE A 51 -0.18 -4.79 11.39
CA ILE A 51 0.07 -3.83 10.31
C ILE A 51 -0.35 -4.45 8.99
N ASN A 52 -1.26 -3.77 8.28
CA ASN A 52 -1.68 -4.16 6.95
C ASN A 52 -1.51 -3.00 5.98
N MET A 53 -1.24 -3.32 4.73
CA MET A 53 -1.22 -2.35 3.64
C MET A 53 -2.18 -2.81 2.54
N THR A 54 -2.85 -1.87 1.89
CA THR A 54 -3.71 -2.14 0.73
C THR A 54 -3.31 -1.22 -0.42
N SER A 55 -3.04 -1.79 -1.60
CA SER A 55 -2.77 -1.02 -2.83
C SER A 55 -4.06 -0.46 -3.44
N LEU A 56 -3.93 0.47 -4.39
CA LEU A 56 -5.07 0.98 -5.15
C LEU A 56 -5.87 -0.16 -5.81
N MET A 57 -5.17 -1.21 -6.28
CA MET A 57 -5.78 -2.37 -6.94
C MET A 57 -6.56 -3.28 -5.97
N GLY A 58 -6.55 -2.97 -4.67
CA GLY A 58 -7.27 -3.71 -3.63
C GLY A 58 -6.46 -4.89 -3.06
N THR A 59 -5.21 -5.07 -3.46
CA THR A 59 -4.36 -6.13 -2.93
C THR A 59 -3.95 -5.78 -1.51
N LYS A 60 -4.36 -6.64 -0.58
CA LYS A 60 -4.03 -6.51 0.84
C LYS A 60 -2.80 -7.34 1.21
N SER A 61 -1.85 -6.70 1.87
CA SER A 61 -0.62 -7.30 2.41
C SER A 61 -0.62 -7.24 3.93
N ILE A 62 -0.50 -8.39 4.58
CA ILE A 62 -0.26 -8.48 6.02
C ILE A 62 1.24 -8.29 6.22
N LEU A 63 1.63 -7.13 6.76
CA LEU A 63 3.03 -6.77 7.00
C LEU A 63 3.50 -7.28 8.36
N LEU A 64 2.60 -7.22 9.35
CA LEU A 64 2.79 -7.79 10.67
C LEU A 64 1.46 -8.38 11.14
N SER A 65 1.50 -9.60 11.66
CA SER A 65 0.37 -10.25 12.30
C SER A 65 0.64 -10.41 13.79
N HIS A 66 -0.45 -10.47 14.56
CA HIS A 66 -0.43 -10.67 16.00
C HIS A 66 0.48 -11.83 16.40
N CYS A 67 1.48 -11.54 17.22
CA CYS A 67 2.43 -12.51 17.74
C CYS A 67 2.22 -12.71 19.23
N THR A 68 1.43 -13.72 19.60
CA THR A 68 1.04 -13.98 21.00
C THR A 68 2.21 -14.15 21.96
N ARG A 69 3.41 -14.51 21.48
CA ARG A 69 4.60 -14.74 22.31
C ARG A 69 5.58 -13.57 22.32
N ASP A 70 5.27 -12.48 21.63
CA ASP A 70 6.12 -11.28 21.60
C ASP A 70 5.67 -10.27 22.66
N TYR A 71 6.39 -10.27 23.78
CA TYR A 71 6.10 -9.44 24.95
C TYR A 71 6.99 -8.19 25.04
N ASP A 72 7.68 -7.79 23.96
CA ASP A 72 8.52 -6.59 24.00
C ASP A 72 7.68 -5.34 24.30
N ALA A 73 8.02 -4.64 25.36
CA ALA A 73 7.32 -3.45 25.84
C ALA A 73 8.19 -2.18 25.80
N LYS A 74 9.39 -2.26 25.22
CA LYS A 74 10.45 -1.25 25.40
C LYS A 74 10.81 -0.55 24.11
N VAL A 75 11.01 -1.31 23.04
CA VAL A 75 11.60 -0.79 21.79
C VAL A 75 10.53 -0.58 20.74
N GLY A 76 9.61 -1.54 20.60
CA GLY A 76 8.70 -1.58 19.48
C GLY A 76 9.42 -1.77 18.16
N PHE A 77 9.19 -0.86 17.22
CA PHE A 77 9.86 -0.84 15.93
C PHE A 77 10.52 0.51 15.74
N ASP A 78 11.81 0.50 15.40
CA ASP A 78 12.59 1.69 15.09
C ASP A 78 13.12 1.54 13.66
N LYS A 79 12.64 2.39 12.74
CA LYS A 79 12.96 2.37 11.31
C LYS A 79 12.89 0.98 10.69
N TRP A 80 11.89 0.19 11.09
CA TRP A 80 11.80 -1.20 10.69
C TRP A 80 11.17 -1.34 9.30
N PRO A 81 11.85 -1.95 8.31
CA PRO A 81 11.34 -2.07 6.95
C PRO A 81 10.51 -3.34 6.77
N PHE A 82 9.19 -3.24 6.97
CA PHE A 82 8.29 -4.32 6.55
C PHE A 82 8.22 -4.35 5.03
N MET A 83 8.18 -5.54 4.43
CA MET A 83 8.21 -5.72 2.97
C MET A 83 7.12 -6.66 2.49
N THR A 84 6.61 -6.41 1.29
CA THR A 84 5.71 -7.33 0.59
C THR A 84 6.03 -7.42 -0.90
N THR A 85 5.74 -8.58 -1.48
CA THR A 85 5.73 -8.85 -2.93
C THR A 85 4.32 -9.13 -3.47
N HIS A 86 3.28 -8.98 -2.65
CA HIS A 86 1.92 -9.36 -3.06
C HIS A 86 1.37 -8.52 -4.21
N THR A 87 1.88 -7.29 -4.34
CA THR A 87 1.52 -6.27 -5.33
C THR A 87 2.44 -6.31 -6.55
N TRP A 88 3.22 -7.38 -6.74
CA TRP A 88 4.13 -7.48 -7.88
C TRP A 88 3.37 -7.35 -9.21
N GLY A 89 3.84 -6.43 -10.05
CA GLY A 89 3.31 -6.15 -11.37
C GLY A 89 2.11 -5.20 -11.39
N GLU A 90 1.65 -4.72 -10.23
CA GLU A 90 0.63 -3.68 -10.13
C GLU A 90 1.20 -2.32 -10.52
N ASP A 91 0.32 -1.42 -10.99
CA ASP A 91 0.64 0.00 -11.08
C ASP A 91 0.90 0.54 -9.67
N ALA A 92 2.02 1.24 -9.52
CA ALA A 92 2.41 1.82 -8.25
C ALA A 92 1.63 3.11 -7.91
N GLN A 93 1.02 3.74 -8.92
CA GLN A 93 0.33 5.00 -8.82
C GLN A 93 -1.01 4.90 -8.09
N GLY A 94 -1.47 6.05 -7.62
CA GLY A 94 -2.76 6.24 -6.97
C GLY A 94 -2.72 6.00 -5.47
N THR A 95 -3.89 5.64 -4.93
CA THR A 95 -4.16 5.68 -3.49
C THR A 95 -3.90 4.35 -2.80
N TRP A 96 -3.10 4.41 -1.74
CA TRP A 96 -2.77 3.31 -0.87
C TRP A 96 -3.31 3.56 0.54
N ALA A 97 -3.49 2.48 1.30
CA ALA A 97 -3.88 2.55 2.70
C ALA A 97 -2.93 1.74 3.58
N LEU A 98 -2.41 2.36 4.64
CA LEU A 98 -1.68 1.70 5.72
C LEU A 98 -2.58 1.65 6.96
N GLU A 99 -2.89 0.43 7.41
CA GLU A 99 -3.72 0.18 8.58
C GLU A 99 -2.84 -0.32 9.74
N LEU A 100 -2.86 0.39 10.87
CA LEU A 100 -2.25 -0.06 12.12
C LEU A 100 -3.36 -0.32 13.14
N GLY A 101 -3.40 -1.52 13.69
CA GLY A 101 -4.38 -1.93 14.69
C GLY A 101 -3.74 -2.67 15.84
N PHE A 102 -4.55 -2.99 16.85
CA PHE A 102 -4.13 -3.86 17.94
C PHE A 102 -5.14 -4.96 18.20
N VAL A 103 -4.61 -6.11 18.61
CA VAL A 103 -5.38 -7.26 19.04
C VAL A 103 -5.06 -7.50 20.51
N GLY A 104 -5.94 -7.03 21.39
CA GLY A 104 -5.79 -7.17 22.84
C GLY A 104 -6.83 -6.38 23.62
N SER A 105 -7.10 -6.76 24.87
CA SER A 105 -8.11 -6.13 25.73
C SER A 105 -7.56 -5.01 26.61
N THR A 106 -6.24 -4.89 26.72
CA THR A 106 -5.59 -3.92 27.61
C THR A 106 -5.44 -2.58 26.90
N PRO A 107 -5.95 -1.48 27.45
CA PRO A 107 -5.73 -0.15 26.90
C PRO A 107 -4.25 0.22 26.93
N GLN A 108 -3.66 0.59 25.78
CA GLN A 108 -2.26 0.97 25.80
C GLN A 108 -1.90 2.17 24.94
N LYS A 109 -0.69 2.68 25.20
CA LYS A 109 -0.22 3.99 24.75
C LYS A 109 0.72 3.78 23.58
N TRP A 110 0.15 3.69 22.39
CA TRP A 110 0.90 3.41 21.17
C TRP A 110 0.91 4.64 20.27
N VAL A 111 2.06 4.91 19.67
CA VAL A 111 2.26 6.10 18.84
C VAL A 111 3.10 5.71 17.63
N LEU A 112 2.55 5.93 16.43
CA LEU A 112 3.30 5.95 15.19
C LEU A 112 4.04 7.29 15.12
N LYS A 113 5.37 7.26 15.13
CA LYS A 113 6.19 8.47 15.10
C LYS A 113 6.59 8.88 13.70
N GLU A 114 6.95 7.89 12.88
CA GLU A 114 7.37 8.12 11.51
C GLU A 114 7.01 6.91 10.67
N TRP A 115 6.73 7.15 9.39
CA TRP A 115 6.62 6.09 8.41
C TRP A 115 6.99 6.58 7.02
N ALA A 116 7.47 5.66 6.19
CA ALA A 116 7.75 5.89 4.79
C ALA A 116 7.31 4.68 3.95
N LEU A 117 6.75 4.95 2.79
CA LEU A 117 6.53 3.97 1.74
C LEU A 117 7.69 4.04 0.75
N MET A 118 8.29 2.90 0.44
CA MET A 118 9.32 2.78 -0.59
C MET A 118 8.83 1.79 -1.65
N LEU A 119 8.79 2.28 -2.89
CA LEU A 119 8.33 1.55 -4.06
C LEU A 119 9.55 1.14 -4.87
N TYR A 120 9.67 -0.16 -5.15
CA TYR A 120 10.72 -0.72 -5.99
C TYR A 120 10.09 -1.42 -7.17
N GLY A 121 10.68 -1.23 -8.35
CA GLY A 121 10.24 -1.93 -9.54
C GLY A 121 10.88 -1.43 -10.83
N ALA A 122 10.19 -1.61 -11.94
CA ALA A 122 10.72 -1.43 -13.28
C ALA A 122 9.91 -0.40 -14.09
N GLN A 123 10.57 0.20 -15.09
CA GLN A 123 9.92 1.09 -16.06
C GLN A 123 9.13 0.32 -17.13
N SER A 124 9.49 -0.93 -17.40
CA SER A 124 8.79 -1.79 -18.36
C SER A 124 8.02 -2.89 -17.64
N ALA A 125 6.87 -3.25 -18.21
CA ALA A 125 6.04 -4.33 -17.70
C ALA A 125 6.82 -5.66 -17.71
N PRO A 126 6.98 -6.36 -16.57
CA PRO A 126 7.82 -7.56 -16.48
C PRO A 126 7.25 -8.79 -17.19
N TYR A 127 6.10 -8.67 -17.87
CA TYR A 127 5.30 -9.77 -18.40
C TYR A 127 4.86 -9.60 -19.87
N ILE A 128 5.52 -8.71 -20.62
CA ILE A 128 5.23 -8.47 -22.05
C ILE A 128 5.21 -9.78 -22.87
N ASP A 129 6.05 -10.76 -22.51
CA ASP A 129 6.18 -12.04 -23.23
C ASP A 129 5.36 -13.20 -22.63
N GLN A 130 4.67 -12.99 -21.50
CA GLN A 130 3.88 -14.05 -20.88
C GLN A 130 2.52 -14.18 -21.55
N VAL A 131 2.38 -15.18 -22.42
CA VAL A 131 1.08 -15.61 -22.96
C VAL A 131 0.16 -15.99 -21.79
N MET A 132 -0.84 -15.15 -21.53
CA MET A 132 -1.84 -15.32 -20.46
C MET A 132 -2.66 -16.59 -20.69
N ARG A 133 -2.19 -17.73 -20.19
CA ARG A 133 -2.93 -19.00 -20.30
C ARG A 133 -4.05 -19.17 -19.27
N GLY A 134 -4.27 -18.19 -18.38
CA GLY A 134 -5.28 -18.30 -17.32
C GLY A 134 -6.05 -17.00 -17.11
N HIS A 135 -7.38 -17.05 -17.26
CA HIS A 135 -8.34 -15.97 -17.00
C HIS A 135 -8.44 -15.52 -15.51
N GLN A 136 -7.53 -15.98 -14.64
CA GLN A 136 -7.56 -15.80 -13.19
C GLN A 136 -6.19 -15.44 -12.60
N SER A 137 -5.15 -15.21 -13.43
CA SER A 137 -3.87 -14.77 -12.89
C SER A 137 -4.00 -13.35 -12.32
N LYS A 138 -3.28 -13.05 -11.23
CA LYS A 138 -3.20 -11.67 -10.70
C LYS A 138 -2.84 -10.68 -11.79
N LEU A 139 -1.95 -11.10 -12.69
CA LEU A 139 -1.56 -10.35 -13.86
C LEU A 139 -2.74 -10.00 -14.80
N ALA A 140 -3.64 -10.96 -15.06
CA ALA A 140 -4.85 -10.71 -15.85
C ALA A 140 -5.79 -9.70 -15.18
N MET A 141 -5.87 -9.73 -13.85
CA MET A 141 -6.65 -8.77 -13.08
C MET A 141 -6.02 -7.37 -13.10
N SER A 142 -4.70 -7.27 -12.98
CA SER A 142 -4.01 -5.97 -13.04
C SER A 142 -4.21 -5.30 -14.39
N LYS A 143 -4.00 -6.04 -15.48
CA LYS A 143 -4.20 -5.54 -16.84
C LYS A 143 -5.66 -5.19 -17.14
N LYS A 144 -6.61 -5.94 -16.59
CA LYS A 144 -8.04 -5.62 -16.71
C LYS A 144 -8.36 -4.27 -16.06
N LYS A 145 -7.84 -4.02 -14.85
CA LYS A 145 -8.11 -2.77 -14.13
C LYS A 145 -7.48 -1.56 -14.83
N GLU A 146 -6.25 -1.70 -15.33
CA GLU A 146 -5.58 -0.69 -16.17
C GLU A 146 -6.44 -0.33 -17.40
N LEU A 147 -6.93 -1.34 -18.13
CA LEU A 147 -7.84 -1.14 -19.27
C LEU A 147 -9.17 -0.49 -18.88
N GLU A 148 -9.72 -0.81 -17.70
CA GLU A 148 -10.95 -0.19 -17.19
C GLU A 148 -10.75 1.30 -16.85
N GLU A 149 -9.59 1.67 -16.31
CA GLU A 149 -9.21 3.06 -16.04
C GLU A 149 -9.00 3.84 -17.35
N GLU A 150 -8.22 3.31 -18.31
CA GLU A 150 -8.01 3.91 -19.64
C GLU A 150 -9.34 4.13 -20.39
N LEU A 151 -10.23 3.12 -20.36
CA LEU A 151 -11.55 3.22 -20.97
C LEU A 151 -12.41 4.30 -20.29
N GLY A 152 -12.34 4.40 -18.96
CA GLY A 152 -13.03 5.43 -18.19
C GLY A 152 -12.60 6.85 -18.57
N GLU A 153 -11.29 7.07 -18.72
CA GLU A 153 -10.73 8.35 -19.14
C GLU A 153 -11.12 8.72 -20.59
N ALA A 154 -10.99 7.77 -21.52
CA ALA A 154 -11.37 7.96 -22.92
C ALA A 154 -12.86 8.30 -23.07
N MET A 155 -13.72 7.63 -22.30
CA MET A 155 -15.15 7.86 -22.32
C MET A 155 -15.50 9.24 -21.75
N GLN A 156 -14.86 9.69 -20.66
CA GLN A 156 -15.03 11.05 -20.14
C GLN A 156 -14.56 12.12 -21.12
N GLY A 157 -13.42 11.92 -21.80
CA GLY A 157 -12.92 12.83 -22.82
C GLY A 157 -13.91 12.98 -23.98
N SER A 158 -14.48 11.87 -24.45
CA SER A 158 -15.52 11.86 -25.49
C SER A 158 -16.79 12.61 -25.04
N LEU A 159 -17.26 12.37 -23.81
CA LEU A 159 -18.44 13.04 -23.24
C LEU A 159 -18.25 14.56 -23.14
N LYS A 160 -17.07 15.03 -22.71
CA LYS A 160 -16.73 16.47 -22.66
C LYS A 160 -16.70 17.09 -24.06
N SER A 161 -16.20 16.37 -25.07
CA SER A 161 -16.20 16.83 -26.47
C SER A 161 -17.62 16.98 -27.04
N ILE A 162 -18.55 16.11 -26.62
CA ILE A 162 -19.96 16.15 -27.05
C ILE A 162 -20.73 17.25 -26.33
N LEU A 163 -20.54 17.41 -25.01
CA LEU A 163 -21.28 18.38 -24.18
C LEU A 163 -20.70 19.81 -24.21
N GLY A 164 -19.45 19.99 -24.66
CA GLY A 164 -18.79 21.29 -24.77
C GLY A 164 -18.97 21.99 -26.12
N LYS A 165 -19.82 21.46 -27.00
CA LYS A 165 -20.22 22.09 -28.26
C LYS A 165 -21.63 22.65 -28.12
N ASP A 166 -21.73 23.83 -27.51
CA ASP A 166 -22.79 24.83 -27.72
C ASP A 166 -22.25 26.21 -27.32
#